data_AF-A0A1G1JJL6-F1
#
_entry.id   AF-A0A1G1JJL6-F1
#
_cell.length_a   1.000
_cell.length_b   1.000
_cell.length_c   1.000
_cell.angle_alpha   90.00
_cell.angle_beta   90.00
_cell.angle_gamma   90.00
#
_symmetry.space_group_name_H-M   'P 1'
#
loop_
_entity.id
_entity.type
_entity.pdbx_description
1 polymer ?
#
loop_
_entity_poly.entity_id
_entity_poly.type
_entity_poly.pdbx_seq_one_letter_code
_entity_poly.pdbx_strand_id
1 'polypeptide(L)' 'MGQRIKNNFNKRFGGRIHVVYAQKTSASEKQIQNERLCKAMIQVLSGILGREPTQREVLGLDDISQCKIKKNK' A
#
# COMPACT_ATOMS: atom_id res chain seq x y z
N MET A 1 -7.72 22.48 -15.82
CA MET A 1 -6.69 22.77 -14.80
C MET A 1 -5.28 22.20 -15.12
N GLY A 2 -5.12 21.17 -15.96
CA GLY A 2 -3.80 20.55 -16.23
C GLY A 2 -2.80 21.37 -17.05
N GLN A 3 -3.27 22.21 -17.99
CA GLN A 3 -2.40 23.03 -18.86
C GLN A 3 -1.47 23.97 -18.06
N ARG A 4 -1.99 24.58 -17.00
CA ARG A 4 -1.27 25.60 -16.20
C ARG A 4 -0.14 24.96 -15.37
N ILE A 5 -0.37 23.77 -14.85
CA ILE A 5 0.62 22.97 -14.10
C ILE A 5 1.76 22.55 -15.05
N LYS A 6 1.42 22.05 -16.25
CA LYS A 6 2.41 21.67 -17.27
C LYS A 6 3.31 22.83 -17.68
N ASN A 7 2.73 24.01 -17.91
CA ASN A 7 3.48 25.22 -18.27
C ASN A 7 4.41 25.68 -17.15
N ASN A 8 3.94 25.66 -15.89
CA ASN A 8 4.78 26.02 -14.74
C ASN A 8 5.91 25.02 -14.50
N PHE A 9 5.65 23.72 -14.66
CA PHE A 9 6.68 22.69 -14.56
C PHE A 9 7.76 22.89 -15.62
N ASN A 10 7.35 23.11 -16.88
CA ASN A 10 8.29 23.30 -17.97
C ASN A 10 9.13 24.57 -17.78
N LYS A 11 8.53 25.67 -17.28
CA LYS A 11 9.28 26.89 -16.93
C LYS A 11 10.33 26.67 -15.85
N ARG A 12 10.06 25.84 -14.84
CA ARG A 12 10.98 25.60 -13.71
C ARG A 12 12.09 24.62 -14.05
N PHE A 13 11.80 23.59 -14.83
CA PHE A 13 12.74 22.48 -15.06
C PHE A 13 13.28 22.43 -16.49
N GLY A 14 12.82 23.29 -17.39
CA GLY A 14 13.35 23.44 -18.74
C GLY A 14 13.44 22.13 -19.53
N GLY A 15 12.48 21.22 -19.33
CA GLY A 15 12.48 19.91 -19.98
C GLY A 15 13.55 18.92 -19.49
N ARG A 16 14.38 19.26 -18.49
CA ARG A 16 15.45 18.38 -17.96
C ARG A 16 14.93 17.19 -17.16
N ILE A 17 13.67 17.26 -16.72
CA ILE A 17 13.02 16.21 -15.92
C ILE A 17 11.83 15.69 -16.71
N HIS A 18 11.87 14.39 -17.05
CA HIS A 18 10.73 13.70 -17.63
C HIS A 18 9.79 13.21 -16.51
N VAL A 19 8.60 13.80 -16.43
CA VAL A 19 7.55 13.33 -15.53
C VAL A 19 6.89 12.11 -16.16
N VAL A 20 7.22 10.92 -15.67
CA VAL A 20 6.52 9.68 -15.99
C VAL A 20 5.42 9.50 -14.96
N TYR A 21 4.19 9.74 -15.36
CA TYR A 21 3.04 9.37 -14.53
C TYR A 21 2.86 7.86 -14.61
N ALA A 22 2.67 7.20 -13.47
CA ALA A 22 2.30 5.80 -13.44
C ALA A 22 1.05 5.61 -14.31
N GLN A 23 1.10 4.65 -15.24
CA GLN A 23 -0.08 4.28 -16.00
C GLN A 23 -1.18 3.84 -15.02
N LYS A 24 -2.41 4.28 -15.29
CA LYS A 24 -3.56 3.83 -14.52
C LYS A 24 -3.72 2.33 -14.79
N THR A 25 -3.48 1.52 -13.77
CA THR A 25 -3.80 0.09 -13.81
C THR A 25 -5.31 -0.08 -13.97
N SER A 26 -5.70 -1.07 -14.77
CA SER A 26 -7.09 -1.47 -14.94
C SER A 26 -7.70 -1.95 -13.61
N ALA A 27 -9.02 -1.98 -13.52
CA ALA A 27 -9.71 -2.41 -12.30
C ALA A 27 -9.34 -3.86 -11.91
N SER A 28 -9.20 -4.75 -12.90
CA SER A 28 -8.79 -6.15 -12.70
C SER A 28 -7.35 -6.28 -12.20
N GLU A 29 -6.41 -5.53 -12.78
CA GLU A 29 -5.01 -5.53 -12.31
C GLU A 29 -4.90 -5.01 -10.89
N LYS A 30 -5.66 -3.96 -10.54
CA LYS A 30 -5.74 -3.46 -9.16
C LYS A 30 -6.29 -4.51 -8.21
N GLN A 31 -7.32 -5.24 -8.61
CA GLN A 31 -7.88 -6.31 -7.78
C GLN A 31 -6.83 -7.38 -7.51
N ILE A 32 -6.14 -7.87 -8.54
CA ILE A 32 -5.07 -8.88 -8.41
C ILE A 32 -3.95 -8.37 -7.50
N GLN A 33 -3.55 -7.11 -7.66
CA GLN A 33 -2.52 -6.49 -6.82
C GLN A 33 -2.97 -6.40 -5.36
N ASN A 34 -4.20 -5.97 -5.11
CA ASN A 34 -4.76 -5.86 -3.77
C ASN A 34 -4.89 -7.22 -3.09
N GLU A 35 -5.33 -8.26 -3.81
CA GLU A 35 -5.39 -9.62 -3.28
C GLU A 35 -4.01 -10.14 -2.86
N ARG A 36 -2.97 -9.87 -3.66
CA ARG A 36 -1.58 -10.22 -3.31
C ARG A 36 -1.11 -9.47 -2.07
N LEU A 37 -1.39 -8.18 -1.97
CA LEU A 37 -1.04 -7.37 -0.80
C LEU A 37 -1.75 -7.86 0.46
N CYS A 38 -3.06 -8.15 0.38
CA CYS A 38 -3.82 -8.69 1.51
C CYS A 38 -3.24 -10.02 2.00
N LYS A 39 -2.90 -10.94 1.09
CA LYS A 39 -2.26 -12.23 1.45
C LYS A 39 -0.91 -12.03 2.14
N ALA A 40 -0.06 -11.15 1.59
CA ALA A 40 1.23 -10.86 2.20
C ALA A 40 1.08 -10.25 3.61
N MET A 41 0.13 -9.34 3.78
CA MET A 41 -0.15 -8.71 5.07
C MET A 41 -0.62 -9.74 6.11
N ILE A 42 -1.52 -10.65 5.74
CA ILE A 42 -1.99 -11.73 6.62
C ILE A 42 -0.83 -12.63 7.04
N GLN A 43 0.08 -12.98 6.13
CA GLN A 43 1.25 -13.80 6.45
C GLN A 43 2.18 -13.12 7.45
N VAL A 44 2.45 -11.82 7.26
CA VAL A 44 3.27 -11.04 8.19
C VAL A 44 2.62 -10.96 9.56
N LEU A 45 1.32 -10.63 9.62
CA LEU A 45 0.58 -10.56 10.87
C LEU A 45 0.54 -11.92 11.58
N SER A 46 0.37 -13.00 10.83
CA SER A 46 0.37 -14.36 11.40
C SER A 46 1.72 -14.71 12.02
N GLY A 47 2.82 -14.33 11.37
CA GLY A 47 4.17 -14.51 11.91
C GLY A 47 4.41 -13.69 13.18
N ILE A 48 3.90 -12.46 13.24
CA ILE A 48 4.02 -11.58 14.42
C ILE A 48 3.18 -12.09 15.59
N LEU A 49 1.94 -12.49 15.33
CA LEU A 49 0.98 -12.88 16.37
C LEU A 49 1.15 -14.34 16.83
N GLY A 50 1.76 -15.19 16.00
CA GLY A 50 1.82 -16.65 16.24
C GLY A 50 0.45 -17.33 16.13
N ARG A 51 -0.52 -16.67 15.50
CA ARG A 51 -1.89 -17.16 15.20
C ARG A 51 -2.42 -16.44 13.97
N GLU A 52 -3.51 -16.90 13.39
CA GLU A 52 -4.19 -16.13 12.35
C GLU A 52 -4.73 -14.79 12.90
N PRO A 53 -4.55 -13.67 12.16
CA PRO A 53 -5.11 -12.39 12.51
C PRO A 53 -6.63 -12.40 12.30
N THR A 54 -7.36 -11.73 13.18
CA THR A 54 -8.80 -11.54 13.01
C THR A 54 -9.08 -10.51 11.92
N GLN A 55 -10.29 -10.54 11.36
CA GLN A 55 -10.68 -9.57 10.34
C GLN A 55 -10.60 -8.12 10.85
N ARG A 56 -10.87 -7.87 12.14
CA ARG A 56 -10.77 -6.53 12.72
C ARG A 56 -9.32 -6.04 12.82
N GLU A 57 -8.39 -6.92 13.15
CA GLU A 57 -6.95 -6.63 13.17
C GLU A 57 -6.43 -6.34 11.77
N VAL A 58 -6.85 -7.14 10.76
CA VAL A 58 -6.50 -6.92 9.35
C VAL A 58 -7.02 -5.57 8.84
N LEU A 59 -8.20 -5.15 9.30
CA LEU A 59 -8.80 -3.86 8.96
C LEU A 59 -8.26 -2.68 9.81
N GLY A 60 -7.36 -2.94 10.76
CA GLY A 60 -6.81 -1.94 11.67
C GLY A 60 -7.83 -1.35 12.66
N LEU A 61 -8.95 -2.03 12.88
CA LEU A 61 -9.96 -1.64 13.88
C LEU A 61 -9.51 -1.99 15.29
N ASP A 62 -8.76 -3.08 15.43
CA ASP A 62 -8.19 -3.53 16.70
C ASP A 62 -6.67 -3.32 16.70
N ASP A 63 -6.14 -2.77 17.80
CA ASP A 63 -4.71 -2.51 17.97
C ASP A 63 -3.94 -3.82 18.26
N ILE A 64 -3.13 -4.23 17.28
CA ILE A 64 -2.29 -5.43 17.37
C ILE A 64 -1.12 -5.29 18.35
N SER A 65 -0.74 -4.07 18.75
CA SER A 65 0.35 -3.86 19.72
C SER A 65 -0.04 -4.28 21.14
N GLN A 66 -1.34 -4.29 21.44
CA GLN A 66 -1.89 -4.74 22.72
C GLN A 66 -2.01 -6.26 22.80
N CYS A 67 -1.85 -6.97 21.68
CA CYS A 67 -1.84 -8.42 21.69
C CYS A 67 -0.59 -8.92 22.40
N LYS A 68 -0.77 -9.73 23.46
CA LYS A 68 0.35 -10.43 24.10
C LYS A 68 0.99 -11.36 23.07
N ILE A 69 2.10 -10.92 22.49
CA ILE A 69 2.92 -11.74 21.58
C ILE A 69 3.30 -13.00 22.35
N LYS A 70 2.87 -14.16 21.86
CA LYS A 70 3.34 -15.44 22.39
C LYS A 70 4.83 -15.53 22.05
N LYS A 71 5.69 -15.31 23.05
CA LYS A 71 7.11 -15.63 22.93
C LYS A 71 7.21 -17.14 22.80
N ASN A 72 7.48 -17.62 21.59
CA ASN A 72 7.90 -19.01 21.40
C ASN A 72 9.24 -19.17 22.13
N LYS A 73 9.25 -20.06 23.12
CA LYS A 73 10.43 -20.43 23.90
C LYS A 73 11.19 -21.53 23.19
#